data_AF-A0A949LU45-F1
#
_entry.id   AF-A0A949LU45-F1
#
_cell.length_a   1.000
_cell.length_b   1.000
_cell.length_c   1.000
_cell.angle_alpha   90.00
_cell.angle_beta   90.00
_cell.angle_gamma   90.00
#
_symmetry.space_group_name_H-M   'P 1'
#
loop_
_entity.id
_entity.type
_entity.pdbx_description
1 polymer ?
#
loop_
_entity_poly.entity_id
_entity_poly.type
_entity_poly.pdbx_seq_one_letter_code
_entity_poly.pdbx_strand_id
1 'polypeptide(L)' 'KEGYHLMLMNLTRPLADGERFPMTLIFQQAGALEVEVEVVKARAGHGHKH' A
#
# COMPACT_ATOMS: atom_id res chain seq x y z
N LYS A 1 16.48 -4.04 5.16
CA LYS A 1 15.73 -5.32 5.22
C LYS A 1 14.54 -5.14 4.30
N GLU A 2 14.51 -5.89 3.22
CA GLU A 2 13.42 -5.87 2.24
C GLU A 2 12.30 -6.75 2.79
N GLY A 3 11.09 -6.20 2.88
CA GLY A 3 9.90 -6.89 3.37
C GLY A 3 8.96 -7.23 2.22
N TYR A 4 7.86 -7.92 2.53
CA TYR A 4 6.77 -8.04 1.57
C TYR A 4 6.03 -6.71 1.46
N HIS A 5 5.79 -6.29 0.22
CA HIS A 5 5.07 -5.07 -0.10
C HIS A 5 3.98 -5.37 -1.14
N LEU A 6 2.85 -4.69 -1.00
CA LEU A 6 1.75 -4.74 -1.97
C LEU A 6 1.95 -3.66 -3.02
N MET A 7 1.71 -3.99 -4.27
CA MET A 7 1.75 -3.03 -5.38
C MET A 7 0.33 -2.53 -5.68
N LEU A 8 0.14 -1.21 -5.65
CA LEU A 8 -1.10 -0.58 -6.11
C LEU A 8 -0.93 -0.21 -7.59
N MET A 9 -1.79 -0.77 -8.45
CA MET A 9 -1.70 -0.62 -9.90
C MET A 9 -2.88 0.21 -10.43
N ASN A 10 -2.67 0.93 -11.54
CA ASN A 10 -3.71 1.70 -12.24
C ASN A 10 -4.47 2.69 -11.35
N LEU A 11 -3.73 3.44 -10.53
CA LEU A 11 -4.31 4.51 -9.71
C LEU A 11 -5.02 5.54 -10.59
N THR A 12 -6.29 5.84 -10.27
CA THR A 12 -7.11 6.81 -11.02
C THR A 12 -6.85 8.25 -10.58
N ARG A 13 -6.18 8.44 -9.44
CA ARG A 13 -5.79 9.74 -8.89
C ARG A 13 -4.46 9.64 -8.13
N PRO A 14 -3.73 10.74 -7.98
CA PRO A 14 -2.53 10.77 -7.14
C PRO A 14 -2.85 10.48 -5.66
N LEU A 15 -1.88 9.91 -4.95
CA LEU A 15 -1.90 9.75 -3.50
C LEU A 15 -1.29 10.99 -2.84
N ALA A 16 -2.00 11.60 -1.89
CA ALA A 16 -1.53 12.79 -1.18
C ALA A 16 -1.00 12.45 0.22
N ASP A 17 0.11 13.07 0.64
CA ASP A 17 0.68 12.88 1.98
C ASP A 17 -0.34 13.23 3.08
N GLY A 18 -0.51 12.34 4.06
CA GLY A 18 -1.50 12.44 5.14
C GLY A 18 -2.91 11.99 4.75
N GLU A 19 -3.15 11.61 3.50
CA GLU A 19 -4.43 11.06 3.08
C GLU A 19 -4.68 9.67 3.70
N ARG A 20 -5.95 9.38 4.00
CA ARG A 20 -6.41 8.06 4.46
C ARG A 20 -7.51 7.53 3.57
N PHE A 21 -7.44 6.24 3.24
CA PHE A 21 -8.48 5.56 2.48
C PHE A 21 -8.68 4.11 2.96
N PRO A 22 -9.92 3.60 2.93
CA PRO A 22 -10.19 2.21 3.25
C PRO A 22 -9.72 1.30 2.10
N MET A 23 -9.21 0.11 2.45
CA MET A 23 -8.86 -0.95 1.51
C MET A 23 -9.32 -2.29 2.07
N THR A 24 -9.81 -3.18 1.21
CA THR A 24 -10.19 -4.53 1.61
C THR A 24 -9.11 -5.53 1.23
N LEU A 25 -8.59 -6.25 2.22
CA LEU A 25 -7.73 -7.42 2.05
C LEU A 25 -8.61 -8.68 2.01
N ILE A 26 -8.45 -9.50 0.98
CA ILE A 26 -9.19 -10.75 0.85
C ILE A 26 -8.23 -11.91 1.12
N PHE A 27 -8.42 -12.57 2.27
CA PHE A 27 -7.67 -13.76 2.64
C PHE A 27 -8.46 -15.01 2.28
N GLN A 28 -7.78 -16.03 1.76
CA GLN A 28 -8.42 -17.27 1.31
C GLN A 28 -9.24 -17.96 2.41
N GLN A 29 -8.77 -17.95 3.65
CA GLN A 29 -9.45 -18.63 4.78
C GLN A 29 -10.25 -17.67 5.66
N ALA A 30 -9.72 -16.48 5.93
CA ALA A 30 -10.34 -15.51 6.84
C ALA A 30 -11.38 -14.59 6.16
N GLY A 31 -11.43 -14.59 4.83
CA GLY A 31 -12.34 -13.73 4.07
C GLY A 31 -11.87 -12.28 3.97
N ALA A 32 -12.83 -11.35 3.83
CA ALA A 32 -12.58 -9.93 3.65
C ALA A 32 -12.28 -9.22 4.97
N LEU A 33 -11.24 -8.40 4.97
CA LEU A 33 -10.84 -7.54 6.07
C LEU A 33 -10.67 -6.10 5.57
N GLU A 34 -11.42 -5.17 6.11
CA GLU A 34 -11.24 -3.74 5.82
C GLU A 34 -10.14 -3.15 6.70
N VAL A 35 -9.21 -2.43 6.08
CA VAL A 35 -8.10 -1.73 6.74
C VAL A 35 -8.06 -0.28 6.28
N GLU A 36 -7.74 0.64 7.20
CA GLU A 36 -7.45 2.04 6.86
C GLU A 36 -5.97 2.16 6.47
N VAL A 37 -5.70 2.70 5.28
CA VAL A 37 -4.34 2.93 4.77
C VAL A 37 -4.02 4.41 4.85
N GLU A 38 -2.91 4.75 5.50
CA GLU A 38 -2.37 6.11 5.54
C GLU A 38 -1.27 6.29 4.49
N VAL A 39 -1.39 7.34 3.67
CA VAL A 39 -0.37 7.74 2.70
C VAL A 39 0.69 8.54 3.42
N VAL A 40 1.91 8.01 3.45
CA VAL A 40 3.09 8.67 4.03
C VAL A 40 4.18 8.83 2.98
N LYS A 41 4.98 9.89 3.08
CA LYS A 41 6.18 10.05 2.24
C LYS A 41 7.04 8.80 2.30
N ALA A 42 7.37 8.28 1.11
CA ALA A 42 8.34 7.21 0.98
C ALA A 42 9.67 7.68 1.58
N ARG A 43 10.14 7.00 2.62
CA ARG A 43 11.51 7.18 3.10
C ARG A 43 12.45 6.56 2.07
N ALA A 44 13.52 7.26 1.69
CA ALA A 44 14.52 6.72 0.77
C ALA A 44 15.07 5.39 1.32
N GLY A 45 14.67 4.27 0.72
CA GLY A 45 15.01 2.94 1.18
C GLY A 45 14.72 1.89 0.12
N HIS A 46 15.80 1.35 -0.45
CA HIS A 46 15.92 0.29 -1.46
C HIS A 46 15.77 0.77 -2.92
N GLY A 47 16.91 1.22 -3.46
CA GLY A 47 17.09 1.32 -4.91
C GLY A 47 17.20 -0.08 -5.51
N HIS A 48 16.26 -0.41 -6.39
CA HIS A 48 16.45 -1.48 -7.36
C HIS A 48 17.56 -1.04 -8.34
N LYS A 49 18.75 -1.62 -8.19
CA LYS A 49 19.75 -1.57 -9.26
C LYS A 49 19.32 -2.53 -10.35
N HIS A 50 19.19 -2.00 -11.57
CA HIS A 50 19.25 -2.76 -12.80
C HIS A 50 20.69 -3.21 -13.08
#